data_AF-A0A4Y7RIX0-F1
#
_entry.id   AF-A0A4Y7RIX0-F1
#
_cell.length_a   1.000
_cell.length_b   1.000
_cell.length_c   1.000
_cell.angle_alpha   90.00
_cell.angle_beta   90.00
_cell.angle_gamma   90.00
#
_symmetry.space_group_name_H-M   'P 1'
#
loop_
_entity.id
_entity.type
_entity.pdbx_description
1 polymer ?
#
loop_
_entity_poly.entity_id
_entity_poly.type
_entity_poly.pdbx_seq_one_letter_code
_entity_poly.pdbx_strand_id
1 'polypeptide(L)'
;MGRAGAKSAEVKELLMKDEEFKAEYEKLKPRYDVISQIIEARTSQNITQEELALRVGTQKSNISRLESGTYNPSLDFFSKVARSLGKEVQVTLK
;
A
#
# COMPACT_ATOMS: atom_id res chain seq x y z
N MET A 1 28.42 8.13 -16.81
CA MET A 1 28.65 6.79 -16.25
C MET A 1 27.34 6.30 -15.67
N GLY A 2 26.63 5.38 -16.35
CA GLY A 2 25.37 4.84 -15.86
C GLY A 2 25.62 3.94 -14.64
N ARG A 3 24.90 4.18 -13.54
CA ARG A 3 24.96 3.27 -12.38
C ARG A 3 24.48 1.89 -12.83
N ALA A 4 25.35 0.89 -12.75
CA ALA A 4 24.97 -0.51 -12.83
C ALA A 4 24.12 -0.85 -11.60
N GLY A 5 22.82 -0.57 -11.67
CA GLY A 5 21.84 -1.01 -10.68
C GLY A 5 21.18 -2.30 -11.17
N ALA A 6 21.21 -3.35 -10.36
CA ALA A 6 20.42 -4.55 -10.63
C ALA A 6 18.93 -4.17 -10.74
N LYS A 7 18.18 -4.83 -11.64
CA LYS A 7 16.75 -4.56 -11.77
C LYS A 7 16.03 -5.03 -10.51
N SER A 8 15.07 -4.26 -10.02
CA SER A 8 14.33 -4.59 -8.79
C SER A 8 13.66 -5.96 -8.83
N ALA A 9 13.20 -6.40 -10.01
CA ALA A 9 12.65 -7.74 -10.21
C ALA A 9 13.70 -8.85 -10.00
N GLU A 10 14.89 -8.68 -10.58
CA GLU A 10 16.01 -9.64 -10.44
C GLU A 10 16.48 -9.73 -8.98
N VAL A 11 16.55 -8.60 -8.27
CA VAL A 11 16.89 -8.58 -6.83
C VAL A 11 15.83 -9.29 -5.99
N LYS A 12 14.54 -9.06 -6.28
CA LYS A 12 13.44 -9.73 -5.60
C LYS A 12 13.52 -11.25 -5.78
N GLU A 13 13.73 -11.74 -7.00
CA GLU A 13 13.85 -13.17 -7.27
C GLU A 13 14.99 -13.83 -6.46
N LEU A 14 16.12 -13.13 -6.31
CA LEU A 14 17.23 -13.62 -5.50
C LEU A 14 16.89 -13.67 -4.01
N LEU A 15 16.25 -12.63 -3.47
CA LEU A 15 15.85 -12.57 -2.06
C LEU A 15 14.77 -13.60 -1.71
N MET A 16 13.85 -13.90 -2.64
CA MET A 16 12.80 -14.91 -2.43
C MET A 16 13.33 -16.35 -2.29
N LYS A 17 14.62 -16.60 -2.56
CA LYS A 17 15.28 -17.89 -2.30
C LYS A 17 15.59 -18.10 -0.82
N ASP A 18 15.65 -17.02 -0.05
CA ASP A 18 15.80 -17.08 1.40
C ASP A 18 14.42 -17.32 2.04
N GLU A 19 14.28 -18.42 2.78
CA GLU A 19 12.98 -18.83 3.33
C GLU A 19 12.49 -17.90 4.44
N GLU A 20 13.39 -17.27 5.21
CA GLU A 20 13.02 -16.29 6.24
C GLU A 20 12.47 -15.02 5.59
N PHE A 21 13.17 -14.51 4.58
CA PHE A 21 12.71 -13.38 3.77
C PHE A 21 11.37 -13.66 3.12
N LYS A 22 11.23 -14.83 2.48
CA LYS A 22 10.00 -15.25 1.80
C LYS A 22 8.82 -15.34 2.77
N ALA A 23 9.03 -15.91 3.96
CA ALA A 23 7.98 -16.01 4.98
C ALA A 23 7.48 -14.62 5.43
N GLU A 24 8.38 -13.70 5.75
CA GLU A 24 7.98 -12.33 6.13
C GLU A 24 7.39 -11.55 4.94
N TYR A 25 7.88 -11.77 3.71
CA TYR A 25 7.32 -11.19 2.50
C TYR A 25 5.85 -11.61 2.30
N GLU A 26 5.57 -12.91 2.33
CA GLU A 26 4.21 -13.44 2.17
C GLU A 26 3.27 -12.99 3.29
N LYS A 27 3.77 -12.91 4.53
CA LYS A 27 3.01 -12.39 5.67
C LYS A 27 2.61 -10.92 5.51
N LEU A 28 3.48 -10.09 4.92
CA LEU A 28 3.20 -8.67 4.66
C LEU A 28 2.42 -8.44 3.37
N LYS A 29 2.46 -9.38 2.42
CA LYS A 29 1.87 -9.26 1.09
C LYS A 29 0.40 -8.79 1.10
N PRO A 30 -0.52 -9.35 1.91
CA PRO A 30 -1.91 -8.88 1.93
C PRO A 30 -2.06 -7.40 2.27
N ARG A 31 -1.21 -6.88 3.18
CA ARG A 31 -1.24 -5.46 3.56
C ARG A 31 -0.82 -4.58 2.39
N TYR A 32 0.30 -4.91 1.74
CA TYR A 32 0.83 -4.12 0.64
C TYR A 32 -0.06 -4.20 -0.61
N ASP A 33 -0.71 -5.34 -0.86
CA ASP A 33 -1.67 -5.50 -1.95
C ASP A 33 -2.86 -4.53 -1.80
N VAL A 34 -3.38 -4.35 -0.57
CA VAL A 34 -4.46 -3.38 -0.28
C VAL A 34 -3.96 -1.94 -0.39
N ILE A 35 -2.76 -1.66 0.12
CA ILE A 35 -2.17 -0.31 0.03
C ILE A 35 -1.93 0.10 -1.43
N SER A 36 -1.43 -0.80 -2.29
CA SER A 36 -1.24 -0.52 -3.72
C SER A 36 -2.55 -0.10 -4.38
N GLN A 37 -3.64 -0.83 -4.10
CA GLN A 37 -4.97 -0.49 -4.64
C GLN A 37 -5.46 0.89 -4.17
N ILE A 38 -5.17 1.29 -2.94
CA ILE A 38 -5.52 2.63 -2.44
C ILE A 38 -4.70 3.70 -3.15
N ILE A 39 -3.39 3.49 -3.31
CA ILE A 39 -2.50 4.42 -4.02
C ILE A 39 -2.96 4.57 -5.46
N GLU A 40 -3.22 3.47 -6.15
CA GLU A 40 -3.73 3.45 -7.53
C GLU A 40 -5.08 4.17 -7.65
N ALA A 41 -6.03 3.89 -6.75
CA ALA A 41 -7.31 4.58 -6.73
C ALA A 41 -7.14 6.09 -6.50
N ARG A 42 -6.24 6.51 -5.60
CA ARG A 42 -5.93 7.91 -5.35
C ARG A 42 -5.30 8.57 -6.58
N THR A 43 -4.26 7.97 -7.15
CA THR A 43 -3.53 8.54 -8.29
C THR A 43 -4.38 8.57 -9.56
N SER A 44 -5.29 7.60 -9.75
CA SER A 44 -6.25 7.61 -10.86
C SER A 44 -7.21 8.81 -10.82
N GLN A 45 -7.44 9.40 -9.63
CA GLN A 45 -8.23 10.61 -9.45
C GLN A 45 -7.37 11.89 -9.48
N ASN A 46 -6.06 11.78 -9.71
CA ASN A 46 -5.10 12.89 -9.72
C ASN A 46 -5.11 13.74 -8.43
N ILE A 47 -5.40 13.13 -7.27
CA ILE A 47 -5.38 13.84 -5.98
C ILE A 47 -4.12 13.51 -5.17
N THR A 48 -3.68 14.48 -4.39
CA THR A 48 -2.58 14.40 -3.44
C THR A 48 -2.97 13.66 -2.15
N GLN A 49 -1.97 13.27 -1.35
CA GLN A 49 -2.20 12.72 -0.01
C GLN A 49 -2.90 13.72 0.92
N GLU A 50 -2.65 15.02 0.75
CA GLU A 50 -3.30 16.09 1.54
C GLU A 50 -4.79 16.17 1.21
N GLU A 51 -5.15 16.14 -0.08
CA GLU A 51 -6.54 16.17 -0.52
C GLU A 51 -7.30 14.92 -0.09
N LEU A 52 -6.66 13.74 -0.17
CA LEU A 52 -7.27 12.52 0.37
C LEU A 52 -7.48 12.63 1.89
N ALA A 53 -6.51 13.18 2.62
CA ALA A 53 -6.64 13.39 4.06
C ALA A 53 -7.83 14.30 4.41
N LEU A 54 -8.01 15.38 3.64
CA LEU A 54 -9.15 16.30 3.77
C LEU A 54 -10.48 15.57 3.53
N ARG A 55 -10.59 14.76 2.46
CA ARG A 55 -11.80 13.98 2.17
C ARG A 55 -12.13 12.95 3.24
N VAL A 56 -11.11 12.32 3.82
CA VAL A 56 -11.25 11.32 4.89
C VAL A 56 -11.52 12.00 6.24
N GLY A 57 -11.21 13.28 6.40
CA GLY A 57 -11.26 13.97 7.70
C GLY A 57 -10.18 13.44 8.64
N THR A 58 -8.93 13.44 8.18
CA THR A 58 -7.74 12.99 8.93
C THR A 58 -6.54 13.87 8.58
N GLN A 59 -5.39 13.66 9.22
CA GLN A 59 -4.14 14.35 8.90
C GLN A 59 -3.42 13.68 7.72
N LYS A 60 -2.69 14.45 6.90
CA LYS A 60 -1.82 13.91 5.84
C LYS A 60 -0.82 12.89 6.36
N SER A 61 -0.31 13.05 7.57
CA SER A 61 0.59 12.09 8.23
C SER A 61 -0.05 10.69 8.37
N ASN A 62 -1.37 10.60 8.54
CA ASN A 62 -2.08 9.32 8.61
C ASN A 62 -2.17 8.67 7.22
N ILE A 63 -2.44 9.45 6.17
CA ILE A 63 -2.44 8.96 4.79
C ILE A 63 -1.03 8.53 4.35
N SER A 64 -0.01 9.31 4.69
CA SER A 64 1.38 8.96 4.39
C SER A 64 1.83 7.68 5.09
N ARG A 65 1.48 7.50 6.37
CA ARG A 65 1.74 6.25 7.11
C ARG A 65 0.98 5.07 6.51
N LEU A 66 -0.24 5.29 6.02
CA LEU A 66 -1.06 4.27 5.36
C LEU A 66 -0.38 3.82 4.06
N GLU A 67 -0.03 4.78 3.19
CA GLU A 67 0.54 4.51 1.87
C GLU A 67 1.97 3.94 1.95
N SER A 68 2.71 4.21 3.03
CA SER A 68 4.03 3.62 3.27
C SER A 68 3.99 2.21 3.87
N GLY A 69 2.84 1.77 4.39
CA GLY A 69 2.68 0.48 5.07
C GLY A 69 3.40 0.39 6.42
N THR A 70 3.85 1.52 6.97
CA THR A 70 4.63 1.59 8.23
C THR A 70 3.81 1.28 9.48
N TYR A 71 2.49 1.21 9.37
CA TYR A 71 1.61 0.73 10.44
C TYR A 71 0.49 -0.15 9.88
N ASN A 72 -0.19 -0.86 10.76
CA ASN A 72 -1.37 -1.66 10.43
C ASN A 72 -2.65 -0.84 10.70
N PRO A 73 -3.33 -0.32 9.67
CA PRO A 73 -4.57 0.42 9.85
C PRO A 73 -5.71 -0.51 10.24
N SER A 74 -6.71 0.01 10.97
CA SER A 74 -7.93 -0.74 11.22
C SER A 74 -8.74 -0.90 9.93
N LEU A 75 -9.58 -1.95 9.88
CA LEU A 75 -10.52 -2.16 8.78
C LEU A 75 -11.47 -0.97 8.60
N ASP A 76 -11.88 -0.34 9.70
CA ASP A 76 -12.73 0.86 9.67
C ASP A 76 -12.04 2.02 8.95
N PHE A 77 -10.75 2.22 9.20
CA PHE A 77 -9.98 3.26 8.55
C PHE A 77 -9.83 2.97 7.05
N PHE A 78 -9.51 1.73 6.68
CA PHE A 78 -9.49 1.30 5.28
C PHE A 78 -10.83 1.57 4.59
N SER A 79 -11.93 1.21 5.24
CA SER A 79 -13.29 1.42 4.73
C SER A 79 -13.65 2.90 4.59
N LYS A 80 -13.16 3.76 5.51
CA LYS A 80 -13.33 5.22 5.41
C LYS A 80 -12.55 5.79 4.22
N VAL A 81 -11.30 5.37 4.04
CA VAL A 81 -10.46 5.79 2.92
C VAL A 81 -11.05 5.33 1.59
N ALA A 82 -11.43 4.06 1.47
CA ALA A 82 -12.05 3.52 0.26
C ALA A 82 -13.31 4.30 -0.13
N ARG A 83 -14.21 4.57 0.82
CA ARG A 83 -15.42 5.36 0.56
C ARG A 83 -15.11 6.77 0.09
N SER A 84 -14.09 7.43 0.64
CA SER A 84 -13.66 8.77 0.19
C SER A 84 -13.12 8.79 -1.25
N LEU A 85 -12.73 7.62 -1.76
CA LEU A 85 -12.30 7.39 -3.14
C LEU A 85 -13.43 6.84 -4.03
N GLY A 86 -14.67 6.74 -3.54
CA GLY A 86 -15.79 6.14 -4.27
C GLY A 86 -15.63 4.64 -4.49
N LYS A 87 -14.94 3.96 -3.56
CA LYS A 87 -14.70 2.51 -3.57
C LYS A 87 -15.30 1.86 -2.33
N GLU A 88 -15.33 0.54 -2.32
CA GLU A 88 -15.76 -0.29 -1.20
C GLU A 88 -14.70 -1.36 -0.90
N VAL A 89 -14.57 -1.74 0.37
CA VAL A 89 -13.67 -2.81 0.79
C VAL A 89 -14.40 -4.14 0.67
N GLN A 90 -13.85 -5.06 -0.12
CA GLN A 90 -14.32 -6.43 -0.21
C GLN A 90 -13.24 -7.38 0.36
N VAL A 91 -13.63 -8.23 1.30
CA VAL A 91 -12.74 -9.25 1.88
C VAL A 91 -13.22 -10.63 1.46
N THR A 92 -12.34 -11.44 0.91
CA THR A 92 -12.61 -12.84 0.53
C THR A 92 -11.55 -13.72 1.18
N LEU A 93 -11.98 -14.78 1.86
CA LEU A 93 -11.09 -15.80 2.40
C LEU A 93 -10.84 -16.86 1.32
N LYS A 94 -9.60 -17.34 1.22
CA LYS A 94 -9.19 -18.38 0.28
C LYS A 94 -8.93 -19.68 1.03
#